data_AF-A0A7Y5UY25-F1
#
_entry.id   AF-A0A7Y5UY25-F1
#
_cell.length_a   1.000
_cell.length_b   1.000
_cell.length_c   1.000
_cell.angle_alpha   90.00
_cell.angle_beta   90.00
_cell.angle_gamma   90.00
#
_symmetry.space_group_name_H-M   'P 1'
#
loop_
_entity.id
_entity.type
_entity.pdbx_description
1 polymer ?
#
loop_
_entity_poly.entity_id
_entity_poly.type
_entity_poly.pdbx_seq_one_letter_code
_entity_poly.pdbx_strand_id
1 'polypeptide(L)' 'MTVTPRAVRRFDRQERHVYLTAVDLTAHHPEGFDAAMLAQRLGCTGDEGGRWLRWLRETGDFDPSPAAA' A
#
# COMPACT_ATOMS: atom_id res chain seq x y z
N MET A 1 -22.36 5.55 -17.37
CA MET A 1 -21.82 6.37 -16.27
C MET A 1 -20.57 5.68 -15.75
N THR A 2 -19.40 6.12 -16.20
CA THR A 2 -18.12 5.46 -15.88
C THR A 2 -17.60 6.03 -14.57
N VAL A 3 -17.79 5.30 -13.47
CA VAL A 3 -17.22 5.66 -12.17
C VAL A 3 -15.71 5.49 -12.31
N THR A 4 -15.02 6.59 -12.61
CA THR A 4 -13.56 6.59 -12.65
C THR A 4 -13.10 6.62 -11.20
N PRO A 5 -12.42 5.57 -10.67
CA PRO A 5 -11.93 5.62 -9.31
C PRO A 5 -11.01 6.84 -9.16
N ARG A 6 -11.34 7.69 -8.19
CA ARG A 6 -10.77 9.02 -7.99
C ARG A 6 -9.25 9.00 -7.69
N ALA A 7 -8.68 7.81 -7.46
CA ALA A 7 -7.29 7.58 -7.09
C ALA A 7 -6.29 7.58 -8.27
N VAL A 8 -6.72 7.42 -9.53
CA VAL A 8 -5.76 7.18 -10.63
C VAL A 8 -5.18 8.47 -11.23
N ARG A 9 -5.59 9.66 -10.77
CA ARG A 9 -5.06 10.94 -11.28
C ARG A 9 -4.12 11.58 -10.27
N ARG A 10 -2.83 11.35 -10.50
CA ARG A 10 -1.62 11.88 -9.82
C ARG A 10 -1.12 11.06 -8.64
N PHE A 11 -0.65 9.85 -8.95
CA PHE A 11 0.41 9.27 -8.15
C PHE A 11 1.74 9.58 -8.83
N ASP A 12 2.65 10.26 -8.14
CA ASP A 12 4.02 10.45 -8.60
C ASP A 12 4.68 9.08 -8.82
N ARG A 13 5.77 9.01 -9.60
CA ARG A 13 6.44 7.74 -9.95
C ARG A 13 6.69 6.84 -8.72
N GLN A 14 6.96 7.48 -7.57
CA GLN A 14 7.18 6.83 -6.29
C GLN A 14 5.90 6.24 -5.69
N GLU A 15 4.80 6.98 -5.65
CA GLU A 15 3.50 6.50 -5.16
C GLU A 15 2.98 5.32 -5.99
N ARG A 16 3.16 5.37 -7.32
CA ARG A 16 2.82 4.22 -8.18
C ARG A 16 3.68 3.00 -7.87
N HIS A 17 4.97 3.20 -7.60
CA HIS A 17 5.87 2.11 -7.23
C HIS A 17 5.46 1.49 -5.89
N VAL A 18 5.16 2.33 -4.89
CA VAL A 18 4.65 1.91 -3.58
C VAL A 18 3.38 1.08 -3.71
N TYR A 19 2.41 1.55 -4.51
CA TYR A 19 1.14 0.84 -4.73
C TYR A 19 1.36 -0.54 -5.37
N LEU A 20 2.16 -0.63 -6.43
CA LEU A 20 2.44 -1.90 -7.09
C LEU A 20 3.18 -2.88 -6.17
N THR A 21 4.11 -2.38 -5.37
CA THR A 21 4.81 -3.17 -4.35
C THR A 21 3.86 -3.69 -3.29
N ALA A 22 2.90 -2.88 -2.85
CA ALA A 22 1.87 -3.28 -1.90
C ALA A 22 0.95 -4.38 -2.48
N VAL A 23 0.54 -4.26 -3.74
CA VAL A 23 -0.25 -5.30 -4.43
C VAL A 23 0.53 -6.61 -4.53
N ASP A 24 1.82 -6.54 -4.89
CA ASP A 24 2.72 -7.71 -4.93
C ASP A 24 2.80 -8.38 -3.55
N LEU A 25 3.00 -7.59 -2.49
CA LEU A 25 3.03 -8.10 -1.12
C LEU A 25 1.71 -8.76 -0.70
N THR A 26 0.55 -8.16 -0.99
CA THR A 26 -0.76 -8.76 -0.68
C THR A 26 -0.98 -10.07 -1.44
N ALA A 27 -0.46 -10.21 -2.65
CA ALA A 27 -0.56 -11.45 -3.42
C ALA A 27 0.28 -12.60 -2.84
N HIS A 28 1.40 -12.27 -2.19
CA HIS A 28 2.32 -13.24 -1.57
C HIS A 28 2.09 -13.46 -0.08
N HIS A 29 1.41 -12.52 0.59
CA HIS A 29 1.09 -12.52 2.02
C HIS A 29 -0.41 -12.24 2.23
N PRO A 30 -1.28 -13.26 2.07
CA PRO A 30 -2.72 -13.11 2.26
C PRO A 30 -3.10 -12.74 3.70
N GLU A 31 -2.23 -13.01 4.68
CA GLU A 31 -2.35 -12.56 6.07
C GLU A 31 -2.13 -11.06 6.28
N GLY A 32 -1.66 -10.35 5.24
CA GLY A 32 -1.28 -8.95 5.27
C GLY A 32 0.24 -8.74 5.39
N PHE A 33 0.67 -7.49 5.25
CA PHE A 33 2.08 -7.08 5.37
C PHE A 33 2.21 -5.88 6.30
N ASP A 34 3.40 -5.69 6.87
CA ASP A 34 3.71 -4.58 7.76
C ASP A 34 4.62 -3.53 7.10
N ALA A 35 4.90 -2.45 7.85
CA ALA A 35 5.73 -1.35 7.37
C ALA A 35 7.19 -1.77 7.11
N ALA A 36 7.68 -2.80 7.81
CA ALA A 36 9.05 -3.28 7.66
C ALA A 36 9.20 -4.09 6.36
N MET A 37 8.22 -4.94 6.04
CA MET A 37 8.15 -5.67 4.76
C MET A 37 8.06 -4.69 3.59
N LEU A 38 7.20 -3.67 3.71
CA LEU A 38 7.07 -2.63 2.69
C LEU A 38 8.39 -1.84 2.51
N ALA A 39 9.03 -1.44 3.61
CA ALA A 39 10.31 -0.73 3.58
C ALA A 39 11.43 -1.56 2.93
N GLN A 40 11.54 -2.84 3.30
CA GLN A 40 12.53 -3.76 2.73
C GLN A 40 12.33 -3.90 1.22
N ARG A 41 11.08 -4.04 0.78
CA ARG A 41 10.75 -4.24 -0.64
C ARG A 41 10.96 -2.97 -1.47
N LEU A 42 10.76 -1.79 -0.87
CA LEU A 42 11.03 -0.49 -1.49
C LEU A 42 12.49 -0.05 -1.39
N GLY A 43 13.31 -0.73 -0.59
CA GLY A 43 14.68 -0.33 -0.32
C GLY A 43 14.80 1.00 0.42
N CYS A 44 13.84 1.31 1.29
CA CYS A 44 13.78 2.56 2.06
C CYS A 44 13.87 2.30 3.57
N THR A 45 13.89 3.38 4.35
CA THR A 45 13.95 3.28 5.81
C THR A 45 12.62 2.79 6.41
N GLY A 46 12.65 2.24 7.62
CA GLY A 46 11.43 1.82 8.33
C GLY A 46 10.44 2.96 8.54
N ASP A 47 10.91 4.18 8.81
CA ASP A 47 10.07 5.37 8.94
C ASP A 47 9.37 5.73 7.63
N GLU A 48 10.07 5.63 6.50
CA GLU A 48 9.48 5.83 5.17
C GLU A 48 8.46 4.72 4.85
N GLY A 49 8.76 3.46 5.15
CA GLY A 49 7.80 2.36 5.02
C GLY A 49 6.54 2.60 5.85
N GLY A 50 6.67 3.13 7.07
CA GLY A 50 5.52 3.50 7.91
C GLY A 50 4.67 4.62 7.31
N ARG A 51 5.30 5.63 6.70
CA ARG A 51 4.59 6.70 5.98
C ARG A 51 3.83 6.15 4.77
N TRP A 52 4.47 5.30 3.99
CA TRP A 52 3.84 4.67 2.83
C TRP A 52 2.71 3.72 3.22
N LEU A 53 2.87 2.95 4.29
CA LEU A 53 1.80 2.10 4.81
C LEU A 53 0.60 2.92 5.28
N ARG A 54 0.82 4.06 5.94
CA ARG A 54 -0.26 4.98 6.31
C ARG A 54 -0.96 5.53 5.07
N TRP A 55 -0.20 5.99 4.09
CA TRP A 55 -0.72 6.49 2.82
C TRP A 55 -1.55 5.42 2.08
N LEU A 56 -1.08 4.16 2.04
CA LEU A 56 -1.82 3.02 1.46
C LEU A 56 -3.14 2.74 2.20
N ARG A 57 -3.19 2.95 3.51
CA ARG A 57 -4.43 2.83 4.29
C ARG A 57 -5.40 3.98 4.02
N GLU A 58 -4.89 5.18 3.79
CA GLU A 58 -5.70 6.33 3.39
C GLU A 58 -6.33 6.18 2.01
N THR A 59 -5.76 5.35 1.11
CA THR A 59 -6.42 5.00 -0.16
C THR A 59 -7.57 4.00 0.02
N GLY A 60 -7.63 3.28 1.15
CA GLY A 60 -8.66 2.30 1.48
C GLY A 60 -8.50 0.92 0.83
N ASP A 61 -7.44 0.70 0.03
CA ASP A 61 -7.20 -0.57 -0.67
C ASP A 61 -6.45 -1.60 0.20
N PHE A 62 -5.79 -1.13 1.28
CA PHE A 62 -4.92 -1.93 2.14
C PHE A 62 -5.29 -1.78 3.62
N ASP A 63 -6.59 -1.65 3.90
CA ASP A 63 -7.09 -1.63 5.27
C ASP A 63 -6.59 -2.91 5.97
N PRO A 64 -5.99 -2.83 7.19
CA PRO A 64 -5.74 -4.02 7.97
C PRO A 64 -7.05 -4.80 8.03
N SER A 65 -7.04 -6.01 7.45
CA SER A 65 -8.20 -6.92 7.47
C SER A 65 -8.84 -6.79 8.84
N PRO A 66 -10.14 -6.39 8.94
CA PRO A 66 -10.79 -6.30 10.23
C PRO A 66 -10.64 -7.70 10.83
N ALA A 67 -9.82 -7.80 11.87
CA ALA A 67 -9.78 -8.99 12.69
C ALA A 67 -11.24 -9.29 13.02
N ALA A 68 -11.63 -10.53 12.75
CA ALA A 68 -12.96 -11.07 12.91
C ALA A 68 -13.70 -10.44 14.11
N ALA A 69 -14.93 -9.99 13.85
CA ALA A 69 -15.91 -9.68 14.88
C ALA A 69 -16.12 -10.87 15.84
#